data_AF-E1Z358-F1
#
_entry.id   AF-E1Z358-F1
#
_cell.length_a   1.000
_cell.length_b   1.000
_cell.length_c   1.000
_cell.angle_alpha   90.00
_cell.angle_beta   90.00
_cell.angle_gamma   90.00
#
_symmetry.space_group_name_H-M   'P 1'
#
loop_
_entity.id
_entity.type
_entity.pdbx_description
1 polymer ?
#
loop_
_entity_poly.entity_id
_entity_poly.type
_entity_poly.pdbx_seq_one_letter_code
_entity_poly.pdbx_strand_id
1 'polypeptide(L)'
;SSLLTALSRVQDCFCLSDPNLPDCPIVYASPSFLKLTGYSSEEVVGRNCRFLQGPGTDPAAVAQLRQALAAVPPKPVTVTLLNYRKADAEGRQQPFWNSLHISPLRDA
;
A
#
# COMPACT_ATOMS: atom_id res chain seq x y z
N SER A 1 7.63 -4.67 -18.06
CA SER A 1 6.42 -4.85 -18.90
C SER A 1 5.71 -6.20 -18.68
N SER A 2 6.40 -7.33 -18.46
CA SER A 2 5.75 -8.65 -18.18
C SER A 2 5.16 -8.79 -16.76
N LEU A 3 5.91 -8.41 -15.71
CA LEU A 3 5.51 -8.59 -14.30
C LEU A 3 4.25 -7.79 -13.90
N LEU A 4 4.17 -6.52 -14.31
CA LEU A 4 3.00 -5.67 -14.07
C LEU A 4 1.73 -6.25 -14.70
N THR A 5 1.87 -6.85 -15.89
CA THR A 5 0.76 -7.49 -16.61
C THR A 5 0.33 -8.80 -15.95
N ALA A 6 1.26 -9.53 -15.33
CA ALA A 6 0.93 -10.73 -14.57
C ALA A 6 0.24 -10.38 -13.24
N LEU A 7 0.75 -9.37 -12.52
CA LEU A 7 0.16 -8.91 -11.26
C LEU A 7 -1.23 -8.32 -11.44
N SER A 8 -1.48 -7.56 -12.52
CA SER A 8 -2.81 -7.01 -12.81
C SER A 8 -3.87 -8.07 -13.11
N ARG A 9 -3.48 -9.30 -13.47
CA ARG A 9 -4.42 -10.41 -13.70
C ARG A 9 -4.80 -11.16 -12.40
N VAL A 10 -3.98 -11.04 -11.35
CA VAL A 10 -4.16 -11.78 -10.09
C VAL A 10 -4.67 -10.86 -8.98
N GLN A 11 -4.31 -9.57 -9.01
CA GLN A 11 -4.79 -8.57 -8.06
C GLN A 11 -5.15 -7.27 -8.79
N ASP A 12 -6.42 -6.88 -8.72
CA ASP A 12 -6.89 -5.65 -9.36
C ASP A 12 -6.42 -4.39 -8.62
N CYS A 13 -6.26 -4.45 -7.30
CA CYS A 13 -5.96 -3.31 -6.43
C CYS A 13 -4.61 -3.47 -5.73
N PHE A 14 -3.54 -2.90 -6.29
CA PHE A 14 -2.18 -3.02 -5.75
C PHE A 14 -1.34 -1.77 -6.02
N CYS A 15 -0.22 -1.67 -5.29
CA CYS A 15 0.85 -0.73 -5.58
C CYS A 15 2.20 -1.44 -5.46
N LEU A 16 3.22 -0.92 -6.14
CA LEU A 16 4.61 -1.33 -5.98
C LEU A 16 5.37 -0.22 -5.26
N SER A 17 6.21 -0.59 -4.30
CA SER A 17 7.10 0.36 -3.59
C SER A 17 8.54 -0.10 -3.73
N ASP A 18 9.47 0.84 -3.78
CA ASP A 18 10.91 0.55 -3.91
C ASP A 18 11.62 0.70 -2.55
N PRO A 19 11.99 -0.40 -1.87
CA PRO A 19 12.66 -0.33 -0.58
C PRO A 19 14.10 0.20 -0.65
N ASN A 20 14.68 0.36 -1.84
CA ASN A 20 16.03 0.92 -2.01
C ASN A 20 16.04 2.45 -2.03
N LEU A 21 14.87 3.07 -2.14
CA LEU A 21 14.71 4.51 -2.06
C LEU A 21 14.36 4.94 -0.62
N PRO A 22 14.76 6.15 -0.19
CA PRO A 22 14.42 6.67 1.13
C PRO A 22 12.92 6.59 1.39
N ASP A 23 12.55 6.04 2.55
CA ASP A 23 11.16 5.88 3.00
C ASP A 23 10.29 4.86 2.24
N CYS A 24 10.87 4.05 1.35
CA CYS A 24 10.15 3.02 0.57
C CYS A 24 8.91 3.60 -0.15
N PRO A 25 9.11 4.54 -1.09
CA PRO A 25 8.03 5.22 -1.78
C PRO A 25 7.34 4.29 -2.78
N ILE A 26 6.05 4.55 -3.03
CA ILE A 26 5.31 3.93 -4.13
C ILE A 26 5.90 4.40 -5.46
N VAL A 27 6.25 3.45 -6.33
CA VAL A 27 6.72 3.71 -7.70
C VAL A 27 5.66 3.41 -8.75
N TYR A 28 4.60 2.69 -8.37
CA TYR A 28 3.46 2.38 -9.24
C TYR A 28 2.20 2.10 -8.42
N ALA A 29 1.04 2.55 -8.89
CA ALA A 29 -0.26 2.23 -8.32
C ALA A 29 -1.25 1.79 -9.42
N SER A 30 -2.02 0.74 -9.18
CA SER A 30 -3.00 0.26 -10.15
C SER A 30 -4.20 1.21 -10.25
N PRO A 31 -4.92 1.25 -11.39
CA PRO A 31 -6.14 2.06 -11.51
C PRO A 31 -7.19 1.77 -10.43
N SER A 32 -7.34 0.51 -10.02
CA SER A 32 -8.28 0.16 -8.95
C SER A 32 -7.82 0.63 -7.58
N PHE A 33 -6.50 0.68 -7.31
CA PHE A 33 -5.96 1.30 -6.10
C PHE A 33 -6.28 2.80 -6.05
N LEU A 34 -6.07 3.51 -7.15
CA LEU A 34 -6.39 4.94 -7.25
C LEU A 34 -7.89 5.18 -7.06
N LYS A 35 -8.73 4.38 -7.72
CA LYS A 35 -10.19 4.43 -7.55
C LYS A 35 -10.65 4.11 -6.13
N LEU A 36 -10.07 3.08 -5.49
CA LEU A 36 -10.44 2.66 -4.13
C LEU A 36 -10.10 3.75 -3.11
N THR A 37 -8.91 4.34 -3.24
CA THR A 37 -8.37 5.28 -2.26
C THR A 37 -8.80 6.73 -2.52
N GLY A 38 -9.20 7.06 -3.75
CA GLY A 38 -9.60 8.41 -4.17
C GLY A 38 -8.44 9.35 -4.47
N TYR A 39 -7.20 8.87 -4.45
CA TYR A 39 -6.02 9.65 -4.80
C TYR A 39 -5.66 9.52 -6.29
N SER A 40 -5.06 10.57 -6.85
CA SER A 40 -4.47 10.52 -8.19
C SER A 40 -3.09 9.85 -8.18
N SER A 41 -2.57 9.48 -9.35
CA SER A 41 -1.23 8.88 -9.44
C SER A 41 -0.15 9.87 -8.96
N GLU A 42 -0.30 11.15 -9.28
CA GLU A 42 0.61 12.23 -8.90
C GLU A 42 0.63 12.45 -7.38
N GLU A 43 -0.48 12.17 -6.71
CA GLU A 43 -0.58 12.27 -5.25
C GLU A 43 -0.02 11.06 -4.51
N VAL A 44 0.21 9.93 -5.19
CA VAL A 44 0.58 8.64 -4.59
C VAL A 44 2.03 8.28 -4.89
N VAL A 45 2.47 8.44 -6.14
CA VAL A 45 3.83 8.10 -6.56
C VAL A 45 4.83 9.00 -5.84
N GLY A 46 5.88 8.39 -5.28
CA GLY A 46 6.89 9.08 -4.48
C GLY A 46 6.58 9.15 -2.98
N ARG A 47 5.45 8.62 -2.50
CA ARG A 47 5.08 8.61 -1.08
C ARG A 47 5.05 7.21 -0.51
N ASN A 48 5.36 7.06 0.77
CA ASN A 48 5.12 5.82 1.48
C ASN A 48 3.62 5.55 1.69
N CYS A 49 3.16 4.31 1.51
CA CYS A 49 1.75 3.90 1.66
C CYS A 49 1.09 4.25 3.00
N ARG A 50 1.86 4.59 4.05
CA ARG A 50 1.32 4.93 5.37
C ARG A 50 0.38 6.13 5.38
N PHE A 51 0.30 6.92 4.30
CA PHE A 51 -0.69 8.01 4.18
C PHE A 51 -2.14 7.52 4.24
N LEU A 52 -2.39 6.23 4.01
CA LEU A 52 -3.72 5.62 4.16
C LEU A 52 -4.08 5.30 5.63
N GLN A 53 -3.14 5.46 6.57
CA GLN A 53 -3.39 5.22 8.00
C GLN A 53 -4.06 6.46 8.63
N GLY A 54 -4.83 6.26 9.69
CA GLY A 54 -5.53 7.32 10.40
C GLY A 54 -5.89 6.95 11.84
N PRO A 55 -6.79 7.69 12.51
CA PRO A 55 -7.00 7.59 13.96
C PRO A 55 -7.41 6.22 14.48
N GLY A 56 -8.14 5.44 13.69
CA GLY A 56 -8.59 4.08 14.03
C GLY A 56 -7.69 2.96 13.49
N THR A 57 -6.55 3.29 12.88
CA THR A 57 -5.60 2.27 12.44
C THR A 57 -4.89 1.66 13.65
N ASP A 58 -5.01 0.35 13.81
CA ASP A 58 -4.37 -0.38 14.91
C ASP A 58 -2.83 -0.33 14.79
N PRO A 59 -2.12 0.28 15.77
CA PRO A 59 -0.65 0.33 15.77
C PRO A 59 0.00 -1.06 15.86
N ALA A 60 -0.66 -2.07 16.43
CA ALA A 60 -0.13 -3.43 16.49
C ALA A 60 -0.07 -4.08 15.10
N ALA A 61 -1.11 -3.89 14.27
CA ALA A 61 -1.12 -4.34 12.88
C ALA A 61 -0.02 -3.63 12.06
N VAL A 62 0.18 -2.32 12.29
CA VAL A 62 1.27 -1.56 11.65
C VAL A 62 2.65 -2.05 12.11
N ALA A 63 2.81 -2.40 13.39
CA ALA A 63 4.05 -2.96 13.91
C ALA A 63 4.37 -4.31 13.27
N GLN A 64 3.37 -5.18 13.07
CA GLN A 64 3.52 -6.46 12.39
C GLN A 64 4.01 -6.29 10.95
N LEU A 65 3.46 -5.32 10.21
CA LEU A 65 3.95 -4.96 8.87
C LEU A 65 5.43 -4.55 8.91
N ARG A 66 5.80 -3.65 9.82
CA ARG A 66 7.19 -3.16 9.95
C ARG A 66 8.15 -4.30 10.28
N GLN A 67 7.78 -5.19 11.19
CA GLN A 67 8.61 -6.34 11.58
C GLN A 67 8.86 -7.30 10.41
N ALA A 68 7.82 -7.61 9.63
CA ALA A 68 7.96 -8.51 8.47
C ALA A 68 8.83 -7.91 7.35
N LEU A 69 8.70 -6.60 7.12
CA LEU A 69 9.49 -5.87 6.12
C LEU A 69 10.94 -5.66 6.55
N ALA A 70 11.20 -5.49 7.85
CA ALA A 70 12.55 -5.33 8.41
C ALA A 70 13.32 -6.65 8.61
N ALA A 71 12.65 -7.81 8.47
CA ALA A 71 13.30 -9.11 8.56
C ALA A 71 14.39 -9.26 7.48
N VAL A 72 15.45 -10.01 7.79
CA VAL A 72 16.52 -10.33 6.84
C VAL A 72 16.56 -11.85 6.62
N PRO A 73 16.04 -12.35 5.48
CA PRO A 73 15.47 -11.57 4.40
C PRO A 73 13.98 -11.19 4.63
N PRO A 74 13.42 -10.17 3.94
CA PRO A 74 12.05 -9.74 4.15
C PRO A 74 11.05 -10.87 3.89
N LYS A 75 9.97 -10.92 4.69
CA LYS A 75 8.97 -11.99 4.65
C LYS A 75 7.63 -11.45 4.14
N PRO A 76 6.85 -12.26 3.38
CA PRO A 76 5.46 -11.92 3.08
C PRO A 76 4.64 -11.74 4.36
N VAL A 77 3.70 -10.82 4.35
CA VAL A 77 2.83 -10.52 5.48
C VAL A 77 1.41 -10.21 5.02
N THR A 78 0.43 -10.71 5.76
CA THR A 78 -0.98 -10.35 5.58
C THR A 78 -1.51 -9.82 6.91
N VAL A 79 -2.12 -8.64 6.90
CA VAL A 79 -2.76 -8.03 8.06
C VAL A 79 -4.09 -7.41 7.63
N THR A 80 -5.04 -7.34 8.56
CA THR A 80 -6.24 -6.52 8.39
C THR A 80 -6.12 -5.28 9.24
N LEU A 81 -6.21 -4.10 8.62
CA LEU A 81 -6.12 -2.81 9.30
C LEU A 81 -7.11 -1.81 8.73
N LEU A 82 -7.48 -0.81 9.53
CA LEU A 82 -8.31 0.29 9.06
C LEU A 82 -7.47 1.28 8.25
N ASN A 83 -7.91 1.58 7.04
CA ASN A 83 -7.35 2.63 6.19
C ASN A 83 -8.40 3.69 5.85
N TYR A 84 -7.95 4.84 5.36
CA TYR A 84 -8.77 6.01 5.08
C TYR A 84 -8.55 6.45 3.65
N ARG A 85 -9.66 6.73 2.96
CA ARG A 85 -9.62 7.33 1.63
C ARG A 85 -9.21 8.79 1.72
N LYS A 86 -8.85 9.37 0.58
CA LYS A 86 -8.71 10.81 0.41
C LYS A 86 -9.98 11.50 0.94
N ALA A 87 -9.79 12.63 1.61
CA ALA A 87 -10.91 13.46 2.01
C ALA A 87 -11.67 13.95 0.78
N ASP A 88 -13.00 13.98 0.85
CA ASP A 88 -13.82 14.63 -0.18
C ASP A 88 -13.67 16.17 -0.14
N ALA A 89 -14.39 16.86 -1.02
CA ALA A 89 -14.33 18.32 -1.12
C ALA A 89 -14.81 19.03 0.16
N GLU A 90 -15.61 18.35 0.99
CA GLU A 90 -16.06 18.84 2.30
C GLU A 90 -15.12 18.44 3.45
N GLY A 91 -13.99 17.80 3.13
CA GLY A 91 -12.98 17.39 4.11
C GLY A 91 -13.32 16.09 4.85
N ARG A 92 -14.34 15.35 4.44
CA ARG A 92 -14.74 14.10 5.10
C ARG A 92 -13.89 12.94 4.59
N GLN A 93 -13.29 12.18 5.50
CA GLN A 93 -12.57 10.95 5.19
C GLN A 93 -13.43 9.73 5.50
N GLN A 94 -13.47 8.78 4.56
CA GLN A 94 -14.19 7.52 4.73
C GLN A 94 -13.23 6.39 5.09
N PRO A 95 -13.43 5.71 6.23
CA PRO A 95 -12.63 4.53 6.56
C PRO A 95 -13.03 3.32 5.71
N PHE A 96 -12.11 2.37 5.58
CA PHE A 96 -12.37 1.03 5.06
C PHE A 96 -11.43 0.02 5.69
N TRP A 97 -11.92 -1.20 5.86
CA TRP A 97 -11.08 -2.33 6.24
C TRP A 97 -10.24 -2.76 5.04
N ASN A 98 -8.92 -2.78 5.23
CA ASN A 98 -7.96 -3.23 4.25
C ASN A 98 -7.36 -4.57 4.71
N SER A 99 -7.69 -5.66 4.00
CA SER A 99 -6.97 -6.93 4.11
C SER A 99 -5.70 -6.85 3.25
N LEU A 100 -4.66 -6.24 3.81
CA LEU A 100 -3.42 -5.91 3.12
C LEU A 100 -2.48 -7.11 3.10
N HIS A 101 -2.10 -7.55 1.90
CA HIS A 101 -1.00 -8.48 1.68
C HIS A 101 0.19 -7.74 1.08
N ILE A 102 1.39 -7.93 1.64
CA ILE A 102 2.65 -7.43 1.08
C ILE A 102 3.57 -8.60 0.84
N SER A 103 4.05 -8.74 -0.40
CA SER A 103 5.03 -9.75 -0.79
C SER A 103 6.26 -9.07 -1.38
N PRO A 104 7.47 -9.31 -0.83
CA PRO A 104 8.71 -8.82 -1.41
C PRO A 104 8.93 -9.45 -2.79
N LEU A 105 9.14 -8.61 -3.80
CA LEU A 105 9.56 -9.04 -5.13
C LEU A 105 11.09 -9.05 -5.16
N ARG A 106 11.67 -10.15 -5.64
CA ARG A 106 13.11 -10.26 -5.89
C ARG A 106 13.31 -10.59 -7.35
N ASP A 107 14.30 -9.95 -7.95
CA ASP A 107 14.81 -10.43 -9.23
C ASP A 107 15.45 -11.81 -9.03
N ALA A 108 15.39 -12.63 -10.08
CA ALA A 108 15.96 -13.98 -10.10
C ALA A 108 17.48 -13.93 -10.22
#